data_AF-A0A3D5KIE7-F1
#
_entry.id   AF-A0A3D5KIE7-F1
#
_cell.length_a   1.000
_cell.length_b   1.000
_cell.length_c   1.000
_cell.angle_alpha   90.00
_cell.angle_beta   90.00
_cell.angle_gamma   90.00
#
_symmetry.space_group_name_H-M   'P 1'
#
loop_
_entity.id
_entity.type
_entity.pdbx_description
1 polymer ?
#
loop_
_entity_poly.entity_id
_entity_poly.type
_entity_poly.pdbx_seq_one_letter_code
_entity_poly.pdbx_strand_id
1 'polypeptide(L)'
;MEKSQRIGSQIYGYTVCLVAVITFLITITSLVNAIIDKDDPLHSGWNPAGSPSLASFDNYKMDVLKNLPQSDSKGNIIPDDEKLKAMFEAAKADKIQSVNHQAYRSIVISSLLILVSATLFVTHWRWLKKMRLES
;
A
#
# COMPACT_ATOMS: atom_id res chain seq x y z
N MET A 1 48.15 -13.26 2.59
CA MET A 1 47.03 -12.75 1.77
C MET A 1 45.65 -13.30 2.18
N GLU A 2 45.52 -14.48 2.80
CA GLU A 2 44.23 -15.07 3.23
C GLU A 2 43.40 -14.23 4.23
N LYS A 3 44.04 -13.56 5.20
CA LYS A 3 43.31 -12.72 6.18
C LYS A 3 42.56 -11.55 5.52
N SER A 4 43.13 -10.95 4.47
CA SER A 4 42.51 -9.82 3.76
C SER A 4 41.27 -10.26 2.95
N GLN A 5 41.31 -11.43 2.31
CA GLN A 5 40.14 -11.98 1.64
C GLN A 5 39.01 -12.36 2.60
N ARG A 6 39.33 -12.88 3.81
CA ARG A 6 38.35 -13.17 4.86
C ARG A 6 37.68 -11.91 5.43
N ILE A 7 38.44 -10.83 5.63
CA ILE A 7 37.89 -9.55 6.08
C ILE A 7 36.97 -8.95 5.01
N GLY A 8 37.37 -9.04 3.73
CA GLY A 8 36.53 -8.65 2.60
C GLY A 8 35.19 -9.39 2.60
N SER A 9 35.20 -10.72 2.67
CA SER A 9 33.97 -11.54 2.65
C SER A 9 33.05 -11.29 3.85
N GLN A 10 33.60 -10.96 5.02
CA GLN A 10 32.80 -10.59 6.19
C GLN A 10 32.08 -9.24 6.01
N ILE A 11 32.76 -8.23 5.47
CA ILE A 11 32.17 -6.91 5.21
C ILE A 11 31.00 -7.03 4.24
N TYR A 12 31.18 -7.73 3.11
CA TYR A 12 30.08 -7.98 2.16
C TYR A 12 28.89 -8.69 2.83
N GLY A 13 29.15 -9.70 3.66
CA GLY A 13 28.10 -10.41 4.39
C GLY A 13 27.30 -9.50 5.33
N TYR A 14 27.98 -8.63 6.09
CA TYR A 14 27.31 -7.67 6.98
C TYR A 14 26.55 -6.59 6.21
N THR A 15 27.08 -6.08 5.09
CA THR A 15 26.38 -5.10 4.25
C THR A 15 25.09 -5.67 3.68
N VAL A 16 25.11 -6.89 3.14
CA VAL A 16 23.90 -7.55 2.62
C VAL A 16 22.90 -7.81 3.75
N CYS A 17 23.40 -8.22 4.93
CA CYS A 17 22.57 -8.41 6.11
C CYS A 17 21.87 -7.11 6.55
N LEU A 18 22.61 -5.98 6.57
CA LEU A 18 22.06 -4.67 6.88
C LEU A 18 20.96 -4.25 5.90
N VAL A 19 21.22 -4.37 4.59
CA VAL A 19 20.23 -4.05 3.55
C VAL A 19 18.99 -4.91 3.70
N ALA A 20 19.14 -6.22 3.92
CA ALA A 20 18.02 -7.13 4.11
C ALA A 20 17.15 -6.73 5.32
N VAL A 21 17.76 -6.35 6.44
CA VAL A 21 17.04 -5.87 7.64
C VAL A 21 16.29 -4.57 7.37
N ILE A 22 16.95 -3.59 6.74
CA ILE A 22 16.31 -2.30 6.41
C ILE A 22 15.14 -2.53 5.46
N THR A 23 15.32 -3.33 4.40
CA THR A 23 14.23 -3.68 3.47
C THR A 23 13.09 -4.37 4.22
N PHE A 24 13.37 -5.34 5.08
CA PHE A 24 12.35 -6.04 5.87
C PHE A 24 11.53 -5.07 6.74
N LEU A 25 12.18 -4.12 7.41
CA LEU A 25 11.50 -3.10 8.24
C LEU A 25 10.60 -2.17 7.42
N ILE A 26 11.03 -1.74 6.23
CA ILE A 26 10.18 -0.91 5.35
C ILE A 26 8.95 -1.71 4.89
N THR A 27 9.23 -2.94 4.46
CA THR A 27 8.27 -3.87 3.89
C THR A 27 7.18 -4.32 4.87
N ILE A 28 7.54 -4.54 6.14
CA ILE A 28 6.57 -4.90 7.19
C ILE A 28 5.62 -3.74 7.49
N THR A 29 6.12 -2.49 7.51
CA THR A 29 5.26 -1.30 7.67
C THR A 29 4.30 -1.17 6.49
N SER A 30 4.78 -1.38 5.25
CA SER A 30 3.90 -1.40 4.07
C SER A 30 2.85 -2.51 4.13
N LEU A 31 3.19 -3.68 4.67
CA LEU A 31 2.24 -4.78 4.84
C LEU A 31 1.16 -4.44 5.88
N VAL A 32 1.53 -3.86 7.01
CA VAL A 32 0.57 -3.43 8.05
C VAL A 32 -0.40 -2.40 7.49
N ASN A 33 0.10 -1.39 6.77
CA ASN A 33 -0.76 -0.39 6.12
C ASN A 33 -1.72 -1.04 5.12
N ALA A 34 -1.25 -1.99 4.30
CA ALA A 34 -2.11 -2.67 3.33
C ALA A 34 -3.19 -3.56 3.98
N ILE A 35 -2.93 -4.09 5.18
CA ILE A 35 -3.93 -4.85 5.96
C ILE A 35 -4.96 -3.89 6.54
N ILE A 36 -4.55 -2.75 7.10
CA ILE A 36 -5.45 -1.71 7.63
C ILE A 36 -6.33 -1.16 6.49
N ASP A 37 -5.74 -0.87 5.33
CA ASP A 37 -6.46 -0.37 4.16
C ASP A 37 -7.54 -1.35 3.67
N LYS A 38 -7.31 -2.66 3.88
CA LYS A 38 -8.27 -3.71 3.55
C LYS A 38 -9.43 -3.79 4.56
N ASP A 39 -9.20 -3.45 5.82
CA ASP A 39 -10.23 -3.49 6.87
C ASP A 39 -11.18 -2.29 6.79
N ASP A 40 -10.69 -1.13 6.35
CA ASP A 40 -11.52 0.05 6.06
C ASP A 40 -11.30 0.56 4.63
N PRO A 41 -11.92 -0.07 3.61
CA PRO A 41 -11.76 0.32 2.22
C PRO A 41 -12.41 1.67 1.85
N LEU A 42 -13.23 2.24 2.74
CA LEU A 42 -13.93 3.51 2.50
C LEU A 42 -13.16 4.72 3.04
N HIS A 43 -12.39 4.54 4.12
CA HIS A 43 -11.50 5.58 4.66
C HIS A 43 -10.03 5.40 4.26
N SER A 44 -9.66 4.28 3.64
CA SER A 44 -8.30 4.03 3.21
C SER A 44 -7.94 4.68 1.88
N GLY A 45 -6.67 5.08 1.79
CA GLY A 45 -6.09 5.73 0.62
C GLY A 45 -6.19 7.25 0.61
N TRP A 46 -5.50 7.85 -0.35
CA TRP A 46 -5.51 9.28 -0.59
C TRP A 46 -6.82 9.66 -1.30
N ASN A 47 -7.68 10.45 -0.66
CA ASN A 47 -8.80 11.09 -1.34
C ASN A 47 -8.28 12.31 -2.10
N PRO A 48 -8.45 12.36 -3.44
CA PRO A 48 -8.13 13.56 -4.21
C PRO A 48 -8.89 14.76 -3.65
N ALA A 49 -8.22 15.91 -3.54
CA ALA A 49 -8.87 17.16 -3.16
C ALA A 49 -10.02 17.46 -4.14
N GLY A 50 -11.27 17.41 -3.65
CA GLY A 50 -12.48 17.58 -4.47
C GLY A 50 -13.26 16.29 -4.78
N SER A 51 -12.82 15.13 -4.29
CA SER A 51 -13.63 13.90 -4.38
C SER A 51 -14.80 13.93 -3.38
N PRO A 52 -16.05 13.66 -3.82
CA PRO A 52 -17.21 13.69 -2.94
C PRO A 52 -17.11 12.57 -1.89
N SER A 53 -17.46 12.90 -0.64
CA SER A 53 -17.38 11.96 0.46
C SER A 53 -18.36 10.80 0.27
N LEU A 54 -17.81 9.59 0.10
CA LEU A 54 -18.59 8.35 -0.02
C LEU A 54 -18.98 7.76 1.36
N ALA A 55 -18.71 8.48 2.46
CA ALA A 55 -19.00 8.04 3.82
C ALA A 55 -20.51 7.94 4.10
N SER A 56 -21.32 8.77 3.43
CA SER A 56 -22.79 8.68 3.47
C SER A 56 -23.39 9.26 2.19
N PHE A 57 -24.60 8.81 1.85
CA PHE A 57 -25.33 9.34 0.69
C PHE A 57 -25.62 10.84 0.85
N ASP A 58 -25.91 11.30 2.06
CA ASP A 58 -26.17 12.72 2.34
C ASP A 58 -24.94 13.59 2.11
N ASN A 59 -23.75 13.12 2.50
CA ASN A 59 -22.50 13.82 2.24
C ASN A 59 -22.16 13.84 0.74
N TYR A 60 -22.40 12.73 0.04
CA TYR A 60 -22.24 12.64 -1.41
C TYR A 60 -23.17 13.61 -2.14
N LYS A 61 -24.47 13.64 -1.78
CA LYS A 61 -25.46 14.55 -2.34
C LYS A 61 -25.07 16.00 -2.09
N MET A 62 -24.64 16.34 -0.87
CA MET A 62 -24.15 17.67 -0.53
C MET A 62 -22.92 18.09 -1.34
N ASP A 63 -21.92 17.22 -1.49
CA ASP A 63 -20.70 17.52 -2.25
C ASP A 63 -20.97 17.64 -3.75
N VAL A 64 -21.84 16.80 -4.32
CA VAL A 64 -22.26 16.88 -5.73
C VAL A 64 -23.02 18.18 -5.97
N LEU A 65 -23.98 18.53 -5.09
CA LEU A 65 -24.74 19.78 -5.18
C LEU A 65 -23.87 21.02 -4.98
N LYS A 66 -22.82 20.94 -4.15
CA LYS A 66 -21.87 22.03 -3.89
C LYS A 66 -20.88 22.23 -5.04
N ASN A 67 -20.51 21.16 -5.75
CA ASN A 67 -19.61 21.20 -6.91
C ASN A 67 -20.35 21.38 -8.24
N LEU A 68 -21.69 21.27 -8.26
CA LEU A 68 -22.52 21.72 -9.38
C LEU A 68 -22.44 23.26 -9.47
N PRO A 69 -22.07 23.84 -10.62
CA PRO A 69 -22.12 25.29 -10.78
C PRO A 69 -23.55 25.76 -10.54
N GLN A 70 -23.74 26.62 -9.54
CA GLN A 70 -25.03 27.25 -9.30
C GLN A 70 -25.43 28.02 -10.57
N SER A 71 -26.41 27.48 -11.28
CA SER A 71 -27.13 28.11 -12.38
C SER A 71 -26.32 28.33 -13.67
N ASP A 72 -26.28 27.30 -14.52
CA ASP A 72 -26.25 27.55 -15.96
C ASP A 72 -27.69 27.60 -16.46
N SER A 73 -28.01 28.66 -17.20
CA SER A 73 -29.30 28.93 -17.86
C SER A 73 -29.63 27.94 -19.01
N LYS A 74 -29.29 26.66 -18.83
CA LYS A 74 -29.37 25.58 -19.84
C LYS A 74 -30.10 24.33 -19.33
N GLY A 75 -31.12 24.49 -18.49
CA GLY A 75 -32.11 23.43 -18.22
C GLY A 75 -31.50 22.07 -17.88
N ASN A 76 -30.37 22.05 -17.15
CA ASN A 76 -29.70 20.79 -16.86
C ASN A 76 -30.49 20.08 -15.77
N ILE A 77 -31.07 18.95 -16.16
CA ILE A 77 -31.92 18.10 -15.35
C ILE A 77 -31.15 17.78 -14.07
N ILE A 78 -31.58 18.35 -12.94
CA ILE A 78 -31.14 17.92 -11.62
C ILE A 78 -31.34 16.40 -11.63
N PRO A 79 -30.26 15.59 -11.51
CA PRO A 79 -30.40 14.16 -11.57
C PRO A 79 -31.47 13.75 -10.57
N ASP A 80 -32.41 12.91 -11.00
CA ASP A 80 -33.41 12.36 -10.10
C ASP A 80 -32.72 11.68 -8.91
N ASP A 81 -33.34 11.71 -7.73
CA ASP A 81 -32.74 11.18 -6.50
C ASP A 81 -32.38 9.68 -6.67
N GLU A 82 -33.14 8.97 -7.51
CA GLU A 82 -32.86 7.59 -7.90
C GLU A 82 -31.57 7.45 -8.72
N LYS A 83 -31.30 8.40 -9.62
CA LYS A 83 -30.08 8.46 -10.44
C LYS A 83 -28.86 8.86 -9.61
N LEU A 84 -29.02 9.77 -8.65
CA LEU A 84 -27.97 10.12 -7.67
C LEU A 84 -27.59 8.92 -6.80
N LYS A 85 -28.59 8.13 -6.37
CA LYS A 85 -28.35 6.91 -5.60
C LYS A 85 -27.60 5.85 -6.41
N ALA A 86 -27.98 5.67 -7.68
CA ALA A 86 -27.26 4.76 -8.58
C ALA A 86 -25.80 5.19 -8.81
N MET A 87 -25.55 6.51 -8.95
CA MET A 87 -24.20 7.06 -9.06
C MET A 87 -23.37 6.89 -7.78
N PHE A 88 -23.99 7.07 -6.61
CA PHE A 88 -23.37 6.82 -5.31
C PHE A 88 -22.95 5.34 -5.14
N GLU A 89 -23.85 4.41 -5.42
CA GLU A 89 -23.56 2.98 -5.31
C GLU A 89 -22.46 2.54 -6.29
N ALA A 90 -22.48 3.06 -7.52
CA ALA A 90 -21.42 2.82 -8.50
C ALA A 90 -20.06 3.36 -8.03
N ALA A 91 -20.02 4.60 -7.52
CA ALA A 91 -18.79 5.22 -7.02
C ALA A 91 -18.24 4.49 -5.79
N LYS A 92 -19.13 4.03 -4.90
CA LYS A 92 -18.76 3.22 -3.74
C LYS A 92 -18.16 1.88 -4.16
N ALA A 93 -18.80 1.18 -5.11
CA ALA A 93 -18.31 -0.09 -5.63
C ALA A 93 -16.92 0.06 -6.29
N ASP A 94 -16.72 1.12 -7.09
CA ASP A 94 -15.45 1.40 -7.77
C ASP A 94 -14.32 1.76 -6.78
N LYS A 95 -14.63 2.54 -5.73
CA LYS A 95 -13.68 2.85 -4.65
C LYS A 95 -13.27 1.58 -3.89
N ILE A 96 -14.22 0.73 -3.53
CA ILE A 96 -13.95 -0.54 -2.85
C ILE A 96 -13.11 -1.47 -3.75
N GLN A 97 -13.41 -1.54 -5.05
CA GLN A 97 -12.67 -2.38 -5.99
C GLN A 97 -11.23 -1.89 -6.19
N SER A 98 -11.03 -0.58 -6.35
CA SER A 98 -9.70 0.02 -6.52
C SER A 98 -8.82 -0.15 -5.28
N VAL A 99 -9.36 0.10 -4.09
CA VAL A 99 -8.66 -0.13 -2.83
C VAL A 99 -8.32 -1.61 -2.65
N ASN A 100 -9.27 -2.52 -2.89
CA ASN A 100 -9.02 -3.95 -2.80
C ASN A 100 -7.89 -4.39 -3.73
N HIS A 101 -7.88 -3.91 -4.98
CA HIS A 101 -6.83 -4.24 -5.93
C HIS A 101 -5.46 -3.71 -5.48
N GLN A 102 -5.41 -2.46 -4.99
CA GLN A 102 -4.19 -1.85 -4.48
C GLN A 102 -3.67 -2.57 -3.22
N ALA A 103 -4.55 -2.88 -2.28
CA ALA A 103 -4.22 -3.64 -1.07
C ALA A 103 -3.69 -5.03 -1.42
N TYR A 104 -4.35 -5.75 -2.34
CA TYR A 104 -3.89 -7.08 -2.77
C TYR A 104 -2.50 -7.04 -3.41
N ARG A 105 -2.26 -6.07 -4.30
CA ARG A 105 -0.96 -5.88 -4.94
C ARG A 105 0.12 -5.57 -3.90
N SER A 106 -0.16 -4.67 -2.96
CA SER A 106 0.77 -4.29 -1.90
C SER A 106 1.11 -5.48 -1.00
N ILE A 107 0.10 -6.24 -0.56
CA ILE A 107 0.28 -7.46 0.24
C ILE A 107 1.15 -8.48 -0.50
N VAL A 108 0.87 -8.75 -1.78
CA VAL A 108 1.65 -9.72 -2.57
C VAL A 108 3.11 -9.28 -2.70
N ILE A 109 3.36 -8.02 -3.09
CA ILE A 109 4.72 -7.50 -3.26
C ILE A 109 5.48 -7.50 -1.94
N SER A 110 4.87 -6.97 -0.86
CA SER A 110 5.49 -6.96 0.46
C SER A 110 5.76 -8.38 0.96
N SER A 111 4.84 -9.34 0.77
CA SER A 111 5.07 -10.72 1.19
C SER A 111 6.24 -11.39 0.46
N LEU A 112 6.37 -11.15 -0.85
CA LEU A 112 7.49 -11.64 -1.67
C LEU A 112 8.80 -11.02 -1.21
N LEU A 113 8.83 -9.71 -0.97
CA LEU A 113 10.02 -9.03 -0.46
C LEU A 113 10.41 -9.54 0.93
N ILE A 114 9.46 -9.76 1.83
CA ILE A 114 9.71 -10.39 3.14
C ILE A 114 10.37 -11.75 2.96
N LEU A 115 9.84 -12.61 2.09
CA LEU A 115 10.40 -13.94 1.85
C LEU A 115 11.82 -13.88 1.30
N VAL A 116 12.08 -13.02 0.32
CA VAL A 116 13.41 -12.84 -0.29
C VAL A 116 14.39 -12.30 0.75
N SER A 117 14.02 -11.24 1.48
CA SER A 117 14.84 -10.65 2.54
C SER A 117 15.13 -11.64 3.66
N ALA A 118 14.13 -12.41 4.10
CA ALA A 118 14.30 -13.46 5.11
C ALA A 118 15.25 -14.57 4.62
N THR A 119 15.11 -15.00 3.37
CA THR A 119 15.98 -16.04 2.77
C THR A 119 17.42 -15.56 2.66
N LEU A 120 17.64 -14.33 2.17
CA LEU A 120 18.97 -13.72 2.11
C LEU A 120 19.59 -13.58 3.49
N PHE A 121 18.81 -13.09 4.47
CA PHE A 121 19.25 -12.94 5.85
C PHE A 121 19.66 -14.27 6.47
N VAL A 122 18.81 -15.31 6.38
CA VAL A 122 19.11 -16.64 6.94
C VAL A 122 20.33 -17.25 6.26
N THR A 123 20.44 -17.15 4.94
CA THR A 123 21.56 -17.70 4.18
C THR A 123 22.88 -17.04 4.58
N HIS A 124 22.91 -15.70 4.59
CA HIS A 124 24.12 -14.95 4.96
C HIS A 124 24.46 -15.10 6.44
N TRP A 125 23.45 -15.15 7.32
CA TRP A 125 23.66 -15.39 8.74
C TRP A 125 24.25 -16.77 9.01
N ARG A 126 23.73 -17.82 8.36
CA ARG A 126 24.30 -19.18 8.46
C ARG A 126 25.72 -19.24 7.92
N TRP A 127 25.99 -18.56 6.80
CA TRP A 127 27.31 -18.52 6.19
C TRP A 127 28.34 -17.80 7.09
N LEU A 128 27.98 -16.64 7.65
CA LEU A 128 28.81 -15.92 8.65
C LEU A 128 29.04 -16.77 9.91
N LYS A 129 28.02 -17.46 10.41
CA LYS A 129 28.14 -18.32 11.60
C LYS A 129 29.08 -19.49 11.34
N LYS A 130 29.04 -20.08 10.15
CA LYS A 130 29.98 -21.14 9.74
C LYS A 130 31.42 -20.61 9.70
N MET A 131 31.66 -19.48 9.03
CA MET A 131 32.99 -18.87 8.97
C MET A 131 33.55 -18.45 10.34
N ARG A 132 32.69 -18.08 11.29
CA ARG A 132 33.10 -17.75 12.67
C ARG A 132 33.52 -19.00 13.44
N LEU A 133 32.89 -20.15 13.20
CA LEU A 133 33.20 -21.41 13.90
C LEU A 133 34.47 -22.10 13.37
N GLU A 134 34.86 -21.83 12.12
CA GLU A 134 36.09 -22.35 11.49
C GLU A 134 37.32 -21.44 11.72
N SER A 135 37.19 -20.40 12.57
CA SER A 135 38.26 -19.49 12.98
C SER A 135 38.67 -19.71 14.43
#